data_AF-A0A1M5VI84-F1
#
_entry.id   AF-A0A1M5VI84-F1
#
_cell.length_a   1.000
_cell.length_b   1.000
_cell.length_c   1.000
_cell.angle_alpha   90.00
_cell.angle_beta   90.00
_cell.angle_gamma   90.00
#
_symmetry.space_group_name_H-M   'P 1'
#
loop_
_entity.id
_entity.type
_entity.pdbx_description
1 polymer ?
#
loop_
_entity_poly.entity_id
_entity_poly.type
_entity_poly.pdbx_seq_one_letter_code
_entity_poly.pdbx_strand_id
1 'polypeptide(L)'
;MYLSISLTPSATTMIIEERIYTCHCGKAAQYVKAYQQEGLAIQRPILGHLVGYFLSDIGELNQVVHMWAYEDLMDRARRRALLLANPDWKSYAAKVQPFVLTQQNKILVPAEFSPWADGPAYRHADDLSSAGHRSGAPEPGATSMGGQP
;
A
#
# COMPACT_ATOMS: atom_id res chain seq x y z
N MET A 1 -32.65 18.76 20.73
CA MET A 1 -31.60 19.11 19.75
C MET A 1 -30.90 17.82 19.34
N TYR A 2 -31.24 17.28 18.17
CA TYR A 2 -30.50 16.15 17.60
C TYR A 2 -29.30 16.71 16.84
N LEU A 3 -28.09 16.33 17.25
CA LEU A 3 -26.88 16.68 16.54
C LEU A 3 -26.83 15.80 15.27
N SER A 4 -27.15 16.37 14.09
CA SER A 4 -26.95 15.68 12.83
C SER A 4 -25.46 15.61 12.54
N ILE A 5 -24.87 14.43 12.70
CA ILE A 5 -23.52 14.19 12.18
C ILE A 5 -23.67 14.08 10.66
N SER A 6 -23.42 15.18 9.98
CA SER A 6 -23.27 15.19 8.52
C SER A 6 -22.01 14.38 8.20
N LEU A 7 -22.15 13.09 7.85
CA LEU A 7 -21.08 12.35 7.21
C LEU A 7 -20.86 12.97 5.83
N THR A 8 -19.98 13.98 5.76
CA THR A 8 -19.33 14.35 4.51
C THR A 8 -18.62 13.10 3.99
N PRO A 9 -18.82 12.69 2.72
CA PRO A 9 -18.02 11.62 2.12
C PRO A 9 -16.57 12.11 2.01
N SER A 10 -15.80 11.88 3.08
CA SER A 10 -14.40 12.26 3.17
C SER A 10 -13.58 11.12 2.56
N ALA A 11 -12.89 11.42 1.46
CA ALA A 11 -11.81 10.67 0.82
C ALA A 11 -12.02 9.16 0.59
N THR A 12 -11.93 8.72 -0.67
CA THR A 12 -11.84 7.30 -1.03
C THR A 12 -10.64 6.64 -0.34
N THR A 13 -10.88 5.99 0.80
CA THR A 13 -9.84 5.26 1.54
C THR A 13 -9.44 4.01 0.77
N MET A 14 -8.18 3.90 0.37
CA MET A 14 -7.66 2.68 -0.23
C MET A 14 -7.71 1.51 0.77
N ILE A 15 -7.73 0.28 0.26
CA ILE A 15 -7.55 -0.92 1.08
C ILE A 15 -6.17 -1.53 0.86
N ILE A 16 -5.61 -2.19 1.88
CA ILE A 16 -4.37 -2.96 1.77
C ILE A 16 -4.67 -4.43 1.99
N GLU A 17 -4.30 -5.29 1.04
CA GLU A 17 -4.28 -6.74 1.24
C GLU A 17 -2.91 -7.16 1.76
N GLU A 18 -2.84 -7.64 3.01
CA GLU A 18 -1.67 -8.34 3.54
C GLU A 18 -1.80 -9.83 3.26
N ARG A 19 -0.73 -10.43 2.75
CA ARG A 19 -0.63 -11.86 2.46
C ARG A 19 0.60 -12.42 3.15
N ILE A 20 0.38 -13.49 3.92
CA ILE A 20 1.42 -14.14 4.71
C ILE A 20 1.47 -15.60 4.25
N TYR A 21 2.62 -16.01 3.73
CA TYR A 21 2.88 -17.39 3.33
C TYR A 21 3.93 -17.99 4.24
N THR A 22 3.57 -19.05 4.98
CA THR A 22 4.56 -19.88 5.66
C THR A 22 5.09 -20.89 4.65
N CYS A 23 6.40 -20.86 4.40
CA CYS A 23 7.08 -21.78 3.51
C CYS A 23 7.61 -22.99 4.28
N HIS A 24 7.89 -24.08 3.56
CA HIS A 24 8.69 -25.17 4.11
C HIS A 24 10.08 -24.65 4.56
N CYS A 25 10.65 -25.29 5.58
CA CYS A 25 11.94 -24.89 6.15
C CYS A 25 13.02 -24.72 5.06
N GLY A 26 13.67 -23.55 5.05
CA GLY A 26 14.72 -23.21 4.08
C GLY A 26 14.22 -22.80 2.68
N LYS A 27 12.90 -22.77 2.44
CA LYS A 27 12.33 -22.43 1.12
C LYS A 27 11.94 -20.97 0.95
N ALA A 28 11.77 -20.19 2.02
CA ALA A 28 11.36 -18.79 1.93
C ALA A 28 12.33 -17.92 1.10
N ALA A 29 13.65 -18.08 1.30
CA ALA A 29 14.64 -17.37 0.50
C ALA A 29 14.62 -17.78 -0.99
N GLN A 30 14.38 -19.07 -1.27
CA GLN A 30 14.24 -19.58 -2.65
C GLN A 30 12.99 -19.01 -3.31
N TYR A 31 11.88 -18.93 -2.56
CA TYR A 31 10.64 -18.31 -3.01
C TYR A 31 10.85 -16.86 -3.41
N VAL A 32 11.47 -16.05 -2.55
CA VAL A 32 11.72 -14.62 -2.83
C VAL A 32 12.69 -14.44 -4.00
N LYS A 33 13.72 -15.29 -4.12
CA LYS A 33 14.63 -15.26 -5.26
C LYS A 33 13.90 -15.52 -6.58
N ALA A 34 13.04 -16.54 -6.63
CA ALA A 34 12.22 -16.83 -7.81
C ALA A 34 11.25 -15.69 -8.11
N TYR A 35 10.65 -15.09 -7.09
CA TYR A 35 9.76 -13.94 -7.24
C TYR A 35 10.47 -12.72 -7.81
N GLN A 36 11.68 -12.40 -7.32
CA GLN A 36 12.48 -11.29 -7.83
C GLN A 36 12.88 -11.47 -9.30
N GLN A 37 13.22 -12.71 -9.69
CA GLN A 37 13.69 -13.02 -11.04
C GLN A 37 12.58 -13.04 -12.09
N GLU A 38 11.35 -13.41 -11.70
CA GLU A 38 10.27 -13.68 -12.65
C GLU A 38 8.93 -13.11 -12.16
N GLY A 39 8.50 -13.48 -10.96
CA GLY A 39 7.15 -13.20 -10.45
C GLY A 39 6.79 -11.71 -10.37
N LEU A 40 7.72 -10.86 -9.95
CA LEU A 40 7.47 -9.42 -9.78
C LEU A 40 7.15 -8.72 -11.10
N ALA A 41 7.89 -9.05 -12.17
CA ALA A 41 7.70 -8.45 -13.49
C ALA A 41 6.32 -8.78 -14.08
N ILE A 42 5.77 -9.95 -13.73
CA ILE A 42 4.44 -10.39 -14.15
C ILE A 42 3.36 -9.77 -13.25
N GLN A 43 3.54 -9.84 -11.93
CA GLN A 43 2.50 -9.50 -10.96
C GLN A 43 2.29 -7.99 -10.80
N ARG A 44 3.36 -7.20 -10.74
CA ARG A 44 3.28 -5.77 -10.43
C ARG A 44 2.48 -4.97 -11.47
N PRO A 45 2.67 -5.14 -12.79
CA PRO A 45 1.87 -4.40 -13.77
C PRO A 45 0.36 -4.69 -13.69
N ILE A 46 -0.02 -5.88 -13.19
CA ILE A 46 -1.43 -6.30 -13.11
C ILE A 46 -2.07 -5.83 -11.80
N LEU A 47 -1.39 -6.02 -10.66
CA LEU A 47 -1.92 -5.62 -9.36
C LEU A 47 -1.74 -4.13 -9.08
N GLY A 48 -0.70 -3.51 -9.64
CA GLY A 48 -0.40 -2.08 -9.51
C GLY A 48 0.50 -1.78 -8.31
N HIS A 49 -0.11 -1.58 -7.15
CA HIS A 49 0.56 -0.90 -6.03
C HIS A 49 1.14 -1.89 -5.01
N LEU A 50 2.42 -2.25 -5.18
CA LEU A 50 3.17 -2.97 -4.16
C LEU A 50 3.50 -2.03 -2.98
N VAL A 51 2.99 -2.36 -1.79
CA VAL A 51 3.28 -1.63 -0.55
C VAL A 51 4.61 -2.09 0.05
N GLY A 52 4.85 -3.41 0.04
CA GLY A 52 6.08 -4.00 0.57
C GLY A 52 6.11 -5.52 0.41
N TYR A 53 7.32 -6.08 0.50
CA TYR A 53 7.59 -7.51 0.35
C TYR A 53 8.75 -7.89 1.27
N PHE A 54 8.54 -8.82 2.19
CA PHE A 54 9.40 -9.05 3.35
C PHE A 54 9.62 -10.55 3.59
N LEU A 55 10.75 -10.85 4.21
CA LEU A 55 11.05 -12.14 4.83
C LEU A 55 11.08 -11.95 6.35
N SER A 56 10.54 -12.90 7.11
CA SER A 56 10.67 -12.88 8.56
C SER A 56 12.09 -13.21 9.01
N ASP A 57 12.64 -12.37 9.90
CA ASP A 57 13.94 -12.57 10.54
C ASP A 57 13.80 -12.98 12.01
N ILE A 58 12.83 -12.38 12.72
CA ILE A 58 12.48 -12.70 14.12
C ILE A 58 10.97 -12.95 14.20
N GLY A 59 10.55 -13.99 14.92
CA GLY A 59 9.14 -14.40 15.06
C GLY A 59 8.86 -15.75 14.39
N GLU A 60 7.74 -15.87 13.68
CA GLU A 60 7.47 -17.07 12.87
C GLU A 60 8.38 -17.08 11.64
N LEU A 61 9.36 -17.97 11.65
CA LEU A 61 10.39 -18.07 10.60
C LEU A 61 9.84 -18.72 9.32
N ASN A 62 10.61 -18.59 8.24
CA ASN A 62 10.25 -19.08 6.91
C ASN A 62 8.95 -18.45 6.36
N GLN A 63 8.60 -17.24 6.79
CA GLN A 63 7.46 -16.50 6.28
C GLN A 63 7.85 -15.47 5.24
N VAL A 64 7.02 -15.37 4.21
CA VAL A 64 7.00 -14.28 3.24
C VAL A 64 5.76 -13.44 3.52
N VAL A 65 5.95 -12.14 3.77
CA VAL A 65 4.86 -11.19 3.98
C VAL A 65 4.87 -10.19 2.85
N HIS A 66 3.75 -10.00 2.18
CA HIS A 66 3.65 -9.02 1.11
C HIS A 66 2.31 -8.30 1.12
N MET A 67 2.36 -7.01 0.79
CA MET A 67 1.22 -6.10 0.91
C MET A 67 0.96 -5.38 -0.41
N TRP A 68 -0.32 -5.32 -0.81
CA TRP A 68 -0.77 -4.69 -2.04
C TRP A 68 -1.93 -3.73 -1.76
N ALA A 69 -1.86 -2.52 -2.29
CA ALA A 69 -2.92 -1.53 -2.16
C ALA A 69 -3.87 -1.57 -3.36
N TYR A 70 -5.17 -1.39 -3.09
CA TYR A 70 -6.24 -1.34 -4.08
C TYR A 70 -7.20 -0.19 -3.74
N GLU A 71 -7.92 0.31 -4.74
CA GLU A 71 -8.95 1.34 -4.53
C GLU A 71 -10.06 0.80 -3.63
N ASP A 72 -10.56 -0.40 -3.93
CA ASP A 72 -11.57 -1.11 -3.14
C ASP A 72 -11.51 -2.63 -3.37
N LEU A 73 -12.47 -3.36 -2.81
CA LEU A 73 -12.56 -4.81 -2.96
C LEU A 73 -12.92 -5.26 -4.39
N MET A 74 -13.59 -4.42 -5.18
CA MET A 74 -13.97 -4.72 -6.56
C MET A 74 -12.78 -4.57 -7.50
N ASP A 75 -12.00 -3.50 -7.36
CA ASP A 75 -10.74 -3.32 -8.07
C ASP A 75 -9.77 -4.47 -7.75
N ARG A 76 -9.64 -4.83 -6.46
CA ARG A 76 -8.89 -6.02 -6.04
C ARG A 76 -9.37 -7.28 -6.76
N ALA A 77 -10.67 -7.57 -6.73
CA ALA A 77 -11.22 -8.78 -7.34
C ALA A 77 -10.93 -8.84 -8.84
N ARG A 78 -11.13 -7.71 -9.56
CA ARG A 78 -10.84 -7.58 -10.99
C ARG A 78 -9.36 -7.82 -11.30
N ARG A 79 -8.44 -7.13 -10.61
CA ARG A 79 -6.98 -7.28 -10.86
C ARG A 79 -6.49 -8.69 -10.54
N ARG A 80 -7.00 -9.30 -9.47
CA ARG A 80 -6.67 -10.69 -9.13
C ARG A 80 -7.22 -11.68 -10.16
N ALA A 81 -8.42 -11.49 -10.69
CA ALA A 81 -8.96 -12.31 -11.75
C ALA A 81 -8.09 -12.25 -13.03
N LEU A 82 -7.65 -11.04 -13.40
CA LEU A 82 -6.70 -10.84 -14.51
C LEU A 82 -5.38 -11.58 -14.28
N LEU A 83 -4.82 -11.47 -13.07
CA LEU A 83 -3.58 -12.17 -12.71
C LEU A 83 -3.74 -13.69 -12.79
N LEU A 84 -4.84 -14.23 -12.27
CA LEU A 84 -5.13 -15.66 -12.29
C LEU A 84 -5.41 -16.20 -13.71
N ALA A 85 -5.85 -15.35 -14.64
CA ALA A 85 -6.02 -15.72 -16.04
C ALA A 85 -4.69 -15.75 -16.81
N ASN A 86 -3.69 -14.97 -16.38
CA ASN A 86 -2.41 -14.82 -17.07
C ASN A 86 -1.60 -16.13 -17.13
N PRO A 87 -1.19 -16.61 -18.32
CA PRO A 87 -0.47 -17.88 -18.47
C PRO A 87 0.94 -17.87 -17.89
N ASP A 88 1.66 -16.75 -18.00
CA ASP A 88 3.01 -16.62 -17.42
C ASP A 88 2.94 -16.67 -15.89
N TRP A 89 1.91 -16.05 -15.31
CA TRP A 89 1.65 -16.16 -13.88
C TRP A 89 1.34 -17.59 -13.45
N LYS A 90 0.55 -18.35 -14.22
CA LYS A 90 0.27 -19.76 -13.93
C LYS A 90 1.54 -20.61 -13.95
N SER A 91 2.38 -20.42 -14.97
CA SER A 91 3.67 -21.11 -15.09
C SER A 91 4.61 -20.78 -13.93
N TYR A 92 4.72 -19.50 -13.58
CA TYR A 92 5.49 -19.05 -12.42
C TYR A 92 4.94 -19.64 -11.11
N ALA A 93 3.63 -19.56 -10.89
CA ALA A 93 2.97 -20.02 -9.68
C ALA A 93 3.19 -21.52 -9.44
N ALA A 94 3.14 -22.33 -10.50
CA ALA A 94 3.42 -23.77 -10.42
C ALA A 94 4.86 -24.08 -9.94
N LYS A 95 5.84 -23.23 -10.26
CA LYS A 95 7.24 -23.41 -9.81
C LYS A 95 7.39 -23.16 -8.31
N VAL A 96 6.68 -22.17 -7.77
CA VAL A 96 6.85 -21.71 -6.38
C VAL A 96 5.82 -22.31 -5.41
N GLN A 97 4.70 -22.84 -5.90
CA GLN A 97 3.68 -23.49 -5.08
C GLN A 97 4.26 -24.57 -4.14
N PRO A 98 5.19 -25.46 -4.57
CA PRO A 98 5.75 -26.50 -3.70
C PRO A 98 6.60 -25.95 -2.54
N PHE A 99 6.94 -24.66 -2.53
CA PHE A 99 7.67 -24.03 -1.43
C PHE A 99 6.74 -23.62 -0.29
N VAL A 100 5.45 -23.46 -0.55
CA VAL A 100 4.48 -22.88 0.38
C VAL A 100 3.74 -23.98 1.14
N LEU A 101 3.77 -23.90 2.47
CA LEU A 101 3.08 -24.82 3.37
C LEU A 101 1.68 -24.32 3.71
N THR A 102 1.55 -23.04 4.11
CA THR A 102 0.24 -22.42 4.39
C THR A 102 0.17 -21.01 3.82
N GLN A 103 -1.05 -20.54 3.57
CA GLN A 103 -1.33 -19.19 3.09
C GLN A 103 -2.47 -18.58 3.89
N GLN A 104 -2.32 -17.32 4.25
CA GLN A 104 -3.40 -16.50 4.78
C GLN A 104 -3.34 -15.10 4.19
N ASN A 105 -4.48 -14.42 4.19
CA ASN A 105 -4.57 -13.01 3.85
C ASN A 105 -5.58 -12.28 4.72
N LYS A 106 -5.43 -10.96 4.81
CA LYS A 106 -6.39 -10.08 5.46
C LYS A 106 -6.45 -8.73 4.76
N ILE A 107 -7.59 -8.07 4.86
CA ILE A 107 -7.81 -6.73 4.35
C ILE A 107 -7.62 -5.76 5.51
N LEU A 108 -6.74 -4.79 5.31
CA LEU A 108 -6.42 -3.74 6.26
C LEU A 108 -7.00 -2.43 5.75
N VAL A 109 -7.57 -1.67 6.67
CA VAL A 109 -8.00 -0.28 6.44
C VAL A 109 -6.90 0.62 7.00
N PRO A 110 -6.26 1.45 6.17
CA PRO A 110 -5.28 2.42 6.64
C PRO A 110 -5.90 3.38 7.67
N ALA A 111 -5.15 3.69 8.74
CA ALA A 111 -5.48 4.83 9.59
C ALA A 111 -5.32 6.15 8.81
N GLU A 112 -6.01 7.22 9.23
CA GLU A 112 -6.03 8.50 8.51
C GLU A 112 -4.65 9.11 8.25
N PHE A 113 -3.71 8.94 9.18
CA PHE A 113 -2.33 9.44 9.04
C PHE A 113 -1.40 8.50 8.26
N SER A 114 -1.90 7.35 7.80
CA SER A 114 -1.11 6.39 7.03
C SER A 114 -0.79 6.96 5.65
N PRO A 115 0.42 6.74 5.11
CA PRO A 115 0.77 7.17 3.75
C PRO A 115 -0.12 6.61 2.64
N TRP A 116 -0.93 5.59 2.94
CA TRP A 116 -1.85 4.94 2.01
C TRP A 116 -3.32 5.32 2.24
N ALA A 117 -3.64 6.27 3.11
CA ALA A 117 -5.01 6.68 3.39
C ALA A 117 -5.72 7.23 2.14
N ASP A 118 -5.03 8.08 1.37
CA ASP A 118 -5.63 8.86 0.26
C ASP A 118 -5.01 8.58 -1.12
N GLY A 119 -4.25 7.48 -1.29
CA GLY A 119 -3.60 7.16 -2.56
C GLY A 119 -2.22 6.52 -2.41
N PRO A 120 -1.49 6.32 -3.52
CA PRO A 120 -0.16 5.75 -3.47
C PRO A 120 0.79 6.64 -2.64
N ALA A 121 1.41 6.03 -1.63
CA ALA A 121 2.34 6.69 -0.71
C ALA A 121 3.54 7.35 -1.41
N TYR A 122 3.84 6.96 -2.66
CA TYR A 122 4.88 7.56 -3.47
C TYR A 122 4.22 8.38 -4.60
N ARG A 123 3.92 9.65 -4.30
CA ARG A 123 3.87 10.66 -5.37
C ARG A 123 5.33 10.97 -5.71
N HIS A 124 5.68 10.98 -7.00
CA HIS A 124 7.03 11.33 -7.44
C HIS A 124 7.48 12.63 -6.75
N ALA A 125 8.77 12.76 -6.43
CA ALA A 125 9.33 13.93 -5.73
C ALA A 125 8.97 15.28 -6.41
N ASP A 126 8.59 15.26 -7.69
CA ASP A 126 8.11 16.40 -8.46
C ASP A 126 6.80 17.01 -7.90
N ASP A 127 5.94 16.22 -7.24
CA ASP A 127 4.66 16.69 -6.68
C ASP A 127 4.81 17.45 -5.35
N LEU A 128 5.90 17.25 -4.61
CA LEU A 128 6.15 17.95 -3.35
C LEU A 128 6.51 19.44 -3.55
N SER A 129 6.80 19.85 -4.78
CA SER A 129 6.98 21.26 -5.14
C SER A 129 5.66 22.07 -5.15
N SER A 130 4.51 21.39 -5.23
CA SER A 130 3.19 22.03 -5.35
C SER A 130 2.41 22.10 -4.02
N ALA A 131 2.84 21.36 -3.00
CA ALA A 131 2.18 21.31 -1.69
C ALA A 131 2.68 22.38 -0.69
N GLY A 132 3.40 23.39 -1.17
CA GLY A 132 4.01 24.47 -0.38
C GLY A 132 3.44 25.86 -0.64
N HIS A 133 2.12 26.04 -0.73
CA HIS A 133 1.52 27.38 -0.65
C HIS A 133 0.09 27.35 -0.09
N ARG A 134 -0.06 27.09 1.20
CA ARG A 134 -1.17 27.64 1.97
C ARG A 134 -0.60 28.57 3.03
N SER A 135 -0.32 29.82 2.63
CA SER A 135 -0.02 30.89 3.57
C SER A 135 -1.29 31.23 4.34
N GLY A 136 -1.26 30.98 5.64
CA GLY A 136 -2.34 31.33 6.56
C GLY A 136 -1.81 31.42 7.98
N ALA A 137 -0.75 32.20 8.18
CA ALA A 137 -0.37 32.65 9.52
C ALA A 137 -0.94 34.06 9.74
N PRO A 138 -1.58 34.35 10.89
CA PRO A 138 -2.03 35.71 11.20
C PRO A 138 -0.81 36.60 11.49
N GLU A 139 -0.81 37.81 10.94
CA GLU A 139 0.26 38.80 11.11
C GLU A 139 0.46 39.21 12.59
N PRO A 140 1.72 39.35 13.06
CA PRO A 140 2.00 39.93 14.37
C PRO A 140 1.88 41.46 14.31
N GLY A 141 1.25 42.02 15.35
CA GLY A 141 0.83 43.42 15.43
C GLY A 141 1.90 44.48 15.17
N ALA A 142 1.48 45.54 14.49
CA ALA A 142 2.21 46.79 14.39
C ALA A 142 1.67 47.77 15.44
N THR A 143 2.46 48.00 16.51
CA THR A 143 2.28 49.13 17.41
C THR A 143 3.35 50.18 17.10
N SER A 144 2.87 51.43 16.95
CA SER A 144 3.58 52.71 17.09
C SER A 144 4.34 53.27 15.88
N MET A 145 3.94 54.47 15.43
CA MET A 145 4.61 55.74 15.78
C MET A 145 4.00 56.92 14.98
N GLY A 146 3.77 58.06 15.65
CA GLY A 146 3.78 59.38 14.98
C GLY A 146 2.83 60.44 15.53
N GLY A 147 3.32 61.29 16.45
CA GLY A 147 2.95 62.72 16.43
C GLY A 147 3.39 63.34 15.10
N GLN A 148 2.88 64.45 14.59
CA GLN A 148 2.53 65.75 15.18
C GLN A 148 1.82 66.56 14.04
N PRO A 149 1.37 67.83 14.18
CA PRO A 149 1.99 68.97 14.89
C PRO A 149 1.30 69.38 16.19
#